data_AF-A0A529FJB0-F1
#
_entry.id   AF-A0A529FJB0-F1
#
_cell.length_a   1.000
_cell.length_b   1.000
_cell.length_c   1.000
_cell.angle_alpha   90.00
_cell.angle_beta   90.00
_cell.angle_gamma   90.00
#
_symmetry.space_group_name_H-M   'P 1'
#
loop_
_entity.id
_entity.type
_entity.pdbx_description
1 polymer ?
#
loop_
_entity_poly.entity_id
_entity_poly.type
_entity_poly.pdbx_seq_one_letter_code
_entity_poly.pdbx_strand_id
1 'polypeptide(L)'
;IIALTPIIPRHAFDRDTFDKTTLKPLIGSGPYTVDKVQPGQRIVFKRNPDYWGKDLPSKRGFDNYDQITIEYFLNDNAKTEAFKKGICAVDDQSDPVKRERDLDFPAFHRGEVIAETFDTGIPPVVTGFLFNTRLEKFSNPVVRRALGMLYDFEWANKNLFGGKYTRTMSYWQNSELSALGHPAGDREKALLAPYP
;
A
#
# COMPACT_ATOMS: atom_id res chain seq x y z
N ILE A 1 -13.28 9.08 13.84
CA ILE A 1 -12.62 7.92 14.48
C ILE A 1 -11.68 8.45 15.56
N ILE A 2 -12.09 8.40 16.84
CA ILE A 2 -11.27 8.91 17.95
C ILE A 2 -10.19 7.89 18.34
N ALA A 3 -10.50 6.59 18.30
CA ALA A 3 -9.60 5.52 18.73
C ALA A 3 -8.32 5.34 17.89
N LEU A 4 -8.27 5.86 16.65
CA LEU A 4 -7.06 5.84 15.80
C LEU A 4 -6.26 7.15 15.86
N THR A 5 -6.70 8.12 16.67
CA THR A 5 -5.97 9.37 16.82
C THR A 5 -4.69 9.09 17.62
N PRO A 6 -3.50 9.46 17.13
CA PRO A 6 -2.27 9.24 17.87
C PRO A 6 -2.29 10.04 19.18
N ILE A 7 -1.81 9.42 20.25
CA ILE A 7 -1.60 10.09 21.53
C ILE A 7 -0.22 10.74 21.51
N ILE A 8 -0.18 12.07 21.57
CA ILE A 8 1.07 12.84 21.57
C ILE A 8 1.40 13.33 23.00
N PRO A 9 2.68 13.28 23.43
CA PRO A 9 3.09 13.79 24.73
C PRO A 9 3.01 15.32 24.79
N ARG A 10 2.06 15.87 25.57
CA ARG A 10 1.90 17.33 25.78
C ARG A 10 3.21 18.03 26.16
N HIS A 11 4.08 17.37 26.91
CA HIS A 11 5.33 17.96 27.40
C HIS A 11 6.43 18.06 26.33
N ALA A 12 6.32 17.36 25.20
CA ALA A 12 7.35 17.34 24.17
C ALA A 12 7.06 18.24 22.96
N PHE A 13 5.82 18.75 22.85
CA PHE A 13 5.35 19.54 21.73
C PHE A 13 4.90 20.93 22.19
N ASP A 14 5.30 21.94 21.44
CA ASP A 14 4.81 23.31 21.58
C ASP A 14 3.71 23.54 20.55
N ARG A 15 2.57 24.06 21.02
CA ARG A 15 1.39 24.35 20.20
C ARG A 15 1.71 25.35 19.09
N ASP A 16 2.58 26.33 19.35
CA ASP A 16 2.84 27.44 18.43
C ASP A 16 3.85 27.08 17.33
N THR A 17 4.49 25.92 17.43
CA THR A 17 5.47 25.44 16.45
C THR A 17 5.17 24.04 15.91
N PHE A 18 4.02 23.47 16.26
CA PHE A 18 3.65 22.10 15.91
C PHE A 18 3.59 21.85 14.40
N ASP A 19 3.24 22.86 13.61
CA ASP A 19 3.15 22.83 12.16
C ASP A 19 4.48 23.06 11.43
N LYS A 20 5.57 23.35 12.16
CA LYS A 20 6.89 23.60 11.59
C LYS A 20 7.66 22.31 11.35
N THR A 21 8.36 22.25 10.22
CA THR A 21 9.30 21.16 9.93
C THR A 21 10.40 21.12 10.99
N THR A 22 10.70 19.92 11.47
CA THR A 22 11.78 19.70 12.44
C THR A 22 12.52 18.40 12.13
N LEU A 23 13.82 18.40 12.41
CA LEU A 23 14.68 17.20 12.41
C LEU A 23 14.95 16.71 13.83
N LYS A 24 14.43 17.40 14.84
CA LYS A 24 14.53 16.96 16.23
C LYS A 24 13.80 15.62 16.36
N PRO A 25 14.48 14.56 16.83
CA PRO A 25 13.83 13.29 17.15
C PRO A 25 12.58 13.50 18.00
N LEU A 26 11.44 13.01 17.51
CA LEU A 26 10.17 13.11 18.22
C LEU A 26 10.06 11.99 19.25
N ILE A 27 9.44 12.31 20.38
CA ILE A 27 9.13 11.34 21.43
C ILE A 27 7.74 10.77 21.15
N GLY A 28 7.64 9.44 21.14
CA GLY A 28 6.38 8.71 21.01
C GLY A 28 6.28 7.60 22.05
N SER A 29 5.11 6.97 22.15
CA SER A 29 4.85 5.85 23.07
C SER A 29 5.08 4.47 22.42
N GLY A 30 5.69 4.43 21.24
CA GLY A 30 5.86 3.23 20.44
C GLY A 30 7.06 2.37 20.87
N PRO A 31 7.22 1.20 20.22
CA PRO A 31 8.29 0.25 20.52
C PRO A 31 9.67 0.67 20.00
N TYR A 32 9.74 1.72 19.17
CA TYR A 32 10.99 2.23 18.63
C TYR A 32 11.15 3.73 18.91
N THR A 33 12.39 4.16 19.16
CA THR A 33 12.81 5.56 19.23
C THR A 33 13.62 5.92 17.98
N VAL A 34 13.63 7.20 17.62
CA VAL A 34 14.48 7.71 16.52
C VAL A 34 15.92 7.82 17.05
N ASP A 35 16.83 7.04 16.49
CA ASP A 35 18.24 7.01 16.85
C ASP A 35 19.07 8.01 16.02
N LYS A 36 18.86 8.01 14.69
CA LYS A 36 19.58 8.89 13.77
C LYS A 36 18.71 9.38 12.63
N VAL A 37 18.86 10.65 12.27
CA VAL A 37 18.22 11.26 11.09
C VAL A 37 19.29 11.87 10.19
N GLN A 38 19.31 11.43 8.93
CA GLN A 38 20.10 12.03 7.85
C GLN A 38 19.12 12.48 6.76
N PRO A 39 18.79 13.79 6.69
CA PRO A 39 17.74 14.30 5.81
C PRO A 39 17.95 13.89 4.35
N GLY A 40 16.90 13.36 3.73
CA GLY A 40 16.93 12.90 2.34
C GLY A 40 17.74 11.62 2.09
N GLN A 41 18.35 11.02 3.12
CA GLN A 41 19.19 9.83 2.99
C GLN A 41 18.67 8.66 3.82
N ARG A 42 18.54 8.81 5.14
CA ARG A 42 18.07 7.73 6.01
C ARG A 42 17.52 8.18 7.35
N ILE A 43 16.68 7.34 7.92
CA ILE A 43 16.28 7.39 9.32
C ILE A 43 16.52 6.03 9.97
N VAL A 44 17.13 6.03 11.15
CA VAL A 44 17.42 4.84 11.94
C VAL A 44 16.54 4.87 13.18
N PHE A 45 15.81 3.78 13.39
CA PHE A 45 15.01 3.51 14.56
C PHE A 45 15.69 2.43 15.41
N LYS A 46 15.69 2.60 16.73
CA LYS A 46 16.20 1.62 17.68
C LYS A 46 15.07 1.15 18.60
N ARG A 47 15.01 -0.15 18.89
CA ARG A 47 13.99 -0.70 19.79
C ARG A 47 14.16 -0.13 21.19
N ASN A 48 13.05 0.30 21.79
CA ASN A 48 13.01 0.77 23.16
C ASN A 48 12.96 -0.45 24.11
N PRO A 49 14.01 -0.71 24.91
CA PRO A 49 14.03 -1.84 25.84
C PRO A 49 12.95 -1.73 26.94
N ASP A 50 12.53 -0.50 27.23
CA ASP A 50 11.54 -0.16 28.26
C ASP A 50 10.15 0.11 27.67
N TYR A 51 9.86 -0.44 26.47
CA TYR A 51 8.54 -0.29 25.85
C TYR A 51 7.44 -0.88 26.73
N TRP A 52 6.56 0.01 27.23
CA TRP A 52 5.49 -0.32 28.16
C TRP A 52 4.52 -1.41 27.66
N GLY A 53 4.33 -1.49 26.33
CA GLY A 53 3.35 -2.37 25.71
C GLY A 53 3.90 -3.72 25.25
N LYS A 54 5.14 -4.08 25.59
CA LYS A 54 5.85 -5.26 25.04
C LYS A 54 5.13 -6.59 25.30
N ASP A 55 4.43 -6.73 26.43
CA ASP A 55 3.77 -7.96 26.84
C ASP A 55 2.26 -7.99 26.52
N LEU A 56 1.72 -6.90 25.95
CA LEU A 56 0.30 -6.80 25.59
C LEU A 56 -0.06 -7.83 24.51
N PRO A 57 -1.23 -8.48 24.60
CA PRO A 57 -1.65 -9.47 23.61
C PRO A 57 -1.57 -8.99 22.16
N SER A 58 -1.92 -7.71 21.90
CA SER A 58 -1.89 -7.10 20.57
C SER A 58 -0.48 -6.80 20.04
N LYS A 59 0.57 -6.98 20.85
CA LYS A 59 1.97 -6.70 20.49
C LYS A 59 2.85 -7.96 20.45
N ARG A 60 2.36 -9.09 20.95
CA ARG A 60 3.08 -10.38 20.88
C ARG A 60 3.37 -10.74 19.41
N GLY A 61 4.64 -11.07 19.11
CA GLY A 61 5.10 -11.41 17.76
C GLY A 61 5.46 -10.22 16.86
N PHE A 62 5.31 -8.98 17.34
CA PHE A 62 5.73 -7.77 16.65
C PHE A 62 7.02 -7.18 17.25
N ASP A 63 7.61 -6.21 16.55
CA ASP A 63 8.79 -5.44 17.00
C ASP A 63 10.07 -6.27 17.24
N ASN A 64 10.26 -7.30 16.41
CA ASN A 64 11.31 -8.30 16.61
C ASN A 64 12.74 -7.78 16.33
N TYR A 65 12.89 -6.72 15.53
CA TYR A 65 14.20 -6.19 15.16
C TYR A 65 14.71 -5.19 16.21
N ASP A 66 16.00 -5.24 16.52
CA ASP A 66 16.64 -4.30 17.44
C ASP A 66 16.82 -2.91 16.81
N GLN A 67 16.94 -2.89 15.49
CA GLN A 67 17.14 -1.69 14.69
C GLN A 67 16.38 -1.81 13.36
N ILE A 68 15.73 -0.73 12.95
CA ILE A 68 15.11 -0.60 11.62
C ILE A 68 15.72 0.63 10.95
N THR A 69 16.24 0.46 9.75
CA THR A 69 16.73 1.57 8.93
C THR A 69 15.83 1.74 7.72
N ILE A 70 15.37 2.97 7.50
CA ILE A 70 14.67 3.36 6.26
C ILE A 70 15.66 4.19 5.44
N GLU A 71 16.07 3.66 4.30
CA GLU A 71 16.90 4.35 3.31
C GLU A 71 16.01 5.03 2.26
N TYR A 72 16.38 6.25 1.87
CA TYR A 72 15.71 7.02 0.83
C TYR A 72 16.54 6.98 -0.45
N PHE A 73 15.88 6.67 -1.56
CA PHE A 73 16.50 6.59 -2.88
C PHE A 73 15.82 7.58 -3.84
N LEU A 74 16.60 8.16 -4.75
CA LEU A 74 16.10 9.12 -5.74
C LEU A 74 15.12 8.50 -6.74
N ASN A 75 15.26 7.20 -7.02
CA ASN A 75 14.40 6.47 -7.92
C ASN A 75 14.36 4.98 -7.57
N ASP A 76 13.37 4.29 -8.12
CA ASP A 76 13.10 2.89 -7.83
C ASP A 76 14.21 1.95 -8.33
N ASN A 77 14.93 2.32 -9.41
CA ASN A 77 16.05 1.51 -9.91
C ASN A 77 17.22 1.50 -8.92
N ALA A 78 17.55 2.66 -8.33
CA ALA A 78 18.58 2.75 -7.30
C ALA A 78 18.21 1.92 -6.05
N LYS A 79 16.92 1.91 -5.66
CA LYS A 79 16.40 1.07 -4.58
C LYS A 79 16.62 -0.42 -4.88
N THR A 80 16.20 -0.87 -6.07
CA THR A 80 16.35 -2.28 -6.49
C THR A 80 17.82 -2.71 -6.57
N GLU A 81 18.72 -1.87 -7.07
CA GLU A 81 20.16 -2.17 -7.08
C GLU A 81 20.78 -2.22 -5.68
N ALA A 82 20.29 -1.41 -4.74
CA ALA A 82 20.70 -1.49 -3.35
C ALA A 82 20.24 -2.80 -2.69
N PHE A 83 19.01 -3.24 -2.98
CA PHE A 83 18.49 -4.56 -2.56
C PHE A 83 19.34 -5.71 -3.11
N LYS A 84 19.63 -5.72 -4.42
CA LYS A 84 20.49 -6.75 -5.05
C LYS A 84 21.90 -6.83 -4.45
N LYS A 85 22.40 -5.72 -3.92
CA LYS A 85 23.70 -5.63 -3.21
C LYS A 85 23.62 -6.01 -1.73
N GLY A 86 22.45 -6.37 -1.21
CA GLY A 86 22.24 -6.70 0.21
C GLY A 86 22.25 -5.49 1.14
N ILE A 87 22.13 -4.27 0.62
CA ILE A 87 22.04 -3.04 1.44
C ILE A 87 20.64 -2.93 2.06
N CYS A 88 19.61 -3.32 1.30
CA CYS A 88 18.23 -3.41 1.78
C CYS A 88 17.83 -4.88 1.92
N ALA A 89 17.14 -5.21 3.02
CA ALA A 89 16.70 -6.58 3.28
C ALA A 89 15.41 -6.97 2.52
N VAL A 90 14.62 -5.99 2.09
CA VAL A 90 13.31 -6.19 1.45
C VAL A 90 13.17 -5.22 0.28
N ASP A 91 12.55 -5.68 -0.82
CA ASP A 91 12.02 -4.86 -1.91
C ASP A 91 10.53 -5.18 -2.09
N ASP A 92 9.69 -4.16 -2.04
CA ASP A 92 8.22 -4.24 -2.09
C ASP A 92 7.68 -4.06 -3.52
N GLN A 93 8.51 -4.31 -4.54
CA GLN A 93 8.16 -4.15 -5.94
C GLN A 93 6.79 -4.78 -6.25
N SER A 94 5.81 -3.93 -6.58
CA SER A 94 4.41 -4.34 -6.79
C SER A 94 4.11 -4.66 -8.26
N ASP A 95 4.89 -4.11 -9.20
CA ASP A 95 4.72 -4.39 -10.62
C ASP A 95 5.24 -5.80 -10.95
N PRO A 96 4.39 -6.72 -11.41
CA PRO A 96 4.77 -8.10 -11.69
C PRO A 96 5.74 -8.23 -12.88
N VAL A 97 5.65 -7.33 -13.88
CA VAL A 97 6.56 -7.32 -15.04
C VAL A 97 7.94 -6.88 -14.60
N LYS A 98 8.00 -5.80 -13.81
CA LYS A 98 9.26 -5.31 -13.26
C LYS A 98 9.91 -6.33 -12.33
N ARG A 99 9.11 -6.97 -11.46
CA ARG A 99 9.58 -8.01 -10.54
C ARG A 99 10.23 -9.17 -11.28
N GLU A 100 9.58 -9.71 -12.32
CA GLU A 100 10.13 -10.83 -13.10
C GLU A 100 11.47 -10.48 -13.77
N ARG A 101 11.57 -9.27 -14.35
CA ARG A 101 12.80 -8.78 -14.96
C ARG A 101 13.92 -8.58 -13.93
N ASP A 102 13.60 -7.97 -12.79
CA ASP A 102 14.61 -7.51 -11.84
C ASP A 102 15.08 -8.61 -10.87
N LEU A 103 14.35 -9.71 -10.74
CA LEU A 103 14.74 -10.86 -9.92
C LEU A 103 15.76 -11.80 -10.58
N ASP A 104 16.10 -11.60 -11.86
CA ASP A 104 17.13 -12.40 -12.54
C ASP A 104 18.55 -11.96 -12.14
N PHE A 105 19.01 -12.42 -10.97
CA PHE A 105 20.36 -12.14 -10.46
C PHE A 105 20.90 -13.27 -9.56
N PRO A 106 22.24 -13.36 -9.36
CA PRO A 106 22.86 -14.55 -8.77
C PRO A 106 22.35 -14.96 -7.38
N ALA A 107 22.02 -14.01 -6.49
CA ALA A 107 21.54 -14.34 -5.15
C ALA A 107 20.13 -14.96 -5.16
N PHE A 108 19.28 -14.58 -6.12
CA PHE A 108 17.99 -15.23 -6.34
C PHE A 108 18.17 -16.67 -6.83
N HIS A 109 19.04 -16.89 -7.82
CA HIS A 109 19.35 -18.25 -8.33
C HIS A 109 19.99 -19.18 -7.29
N ARG A 110 20.70 -18.60 -6.30
CA ARG A 110 21.26 -19.35 -5.16
C ARG A 110 20.27 -19.57 -4.00
N GLY A 111 19.07 -19.00 -4.07
CA GLY A 111 18.06 -19.08 -3.00
C GLY A 111 18.36 -18.21 -1.78
N GLU A 112 19.30 -17.28 -1.86
CA GLU A 112 19.57 -16.28 -0.80
C GLU A 112 18.50 -15.18 -0.79
N VAL A 113 17.87 -14.94 -1.93
CA VAL A 113 16.70 -14.07 -2.08
C VAL A 113 15.51 -14.92 -2.49
N ILE A 114 14.39 -14.73 -1.80
CA ILE A 114 13.11 -15.35 -2.12
C ILE A 114 12.12 -14.28 -2.55
N ALA A 115 11.22 -14.65 -3.46
CA ALA A 115 10.12 -13.80 -3.90
C ALA A 115 8.79 -14.47 -3.55
N GLU A 116 7.97 -13.79 -2.76
CA GLU A 116 6.68 -14.29 -2.30
C GLU A 116 5.56 -13.39 -2.80
N THR A 117 4.40 -13.99 -3.06
CA THR A 117 3.17 -13.28 -3.41
C THR A 117 2.11 -13.62 -2.38
N PHE A 118 1.46 -12.60 -1.84
CA PHE A 118 0.45 -12.74 -0.80
C PHE A 118 -0.92 -12.33 -1.34
N ASP A 119 -1.93 -13.16 -1.08
CA ASP A 119 -3.32 -12.74 -1.20
C ASP A 119 -3.75 -12.19 0.16
N THR A 120 -4.23 -10.95 0.17
CA THR A 120 -4.59 -10.24 1.40
C THR A 120 -6.09 -10.28 1.68
N GLY A 121 -6.93 -10.66 0.70
CA GLY A 121 -8.38 -10.53 0.78
C GLY A 121 -8.89 -9.09 0.91
N ILE A 122 -7.99 -8.10 0.82
CA ILE A 122 -8.33 -6.67 0.84
C ILE A 122 -8.74 -6.28 -0.58
N PRO A 123 -9.87 -5.58 -0.76
CA PRO A 123 -10.25 -5.04 -2.06
C PRO A 123 -9.13 -4.26 -2.73
N PRO A 124 -8.90 -4.44 -4.04
CA PRO A 124 -7.90 -3.66 -4.75
C PRO A 124 -8.32 -2.20 -4.80
N VAL A 125 -7.33 -1.31 -4.82
CA VAL A 125 -7.58 0.09 -5.20
C VAL A 125 -8.05 0.11 -6.66
N VAL A 126 -9.27 0.59 -6.89
CA VAL A 126 -9.80 0.72 -8.26
C VAL A 126 -9.05 1.83 -8.98
N THR A 127 -8.36 1.45 -10.05
CA THR A 127 -7.76 2.37 -11.01
C THR A 127 -8.50 2.28 -12.33
N GLY A 128 -8.65 3.40 -13.03
CA GLY A 128 -9.36 3.44 -14.30
C GLY A 128 -9.63 4.85 -14.81
N PHE A 129 -10.31 4.93 -15.94
CA PHE A 129 -10.76 6.21 -16.50
C PHE A 129 -12.01 6.68 -15.77
N LEU A 130 -11.94 7.87 -15.17
CA LEU A 130 -13.08 8.51 -14.51
C LEU A 130 -13.67 9.58 -15.43
N PHE A 131 -14.96 9.45 -15.71
CA PHE A 131 -15.69 10.47 -16.46
C PHE A 131 -16.05 11.64 -15.55
N ASN A 132 -15.73 12.87 -15.97
CA ASN A 132 -16.28 14.05 -15.32
C ASN A 132 -17.75 14.22 -15.71
N THR A 133 -18.66 13.69 -14.89
CA THR A 133 -20.12 13.68 -15.13
C THR A 133 -20.77 15.07 -15.05
N ARG A 134 -20.03 16.10 -14.62
CA ARG A 134 -20.47 17.51 -14.65
C ARG A 134 -20.53 18.08 -16.07
N LEU A 135 -19.85 17.44 -17.02
CA LEU A 135 -19.88 17.82 -18.43
C LEU A 135 -21.06 17.13 -19.13
N GLU A 136 -21.83 17.89 -19.90
CA GLU A 136 -23.05 17.40 -20.57
C GLU A 136 -22.81 16.13 -21.39
N LYS A 137 -21.72 16.09 -22.18
CA LYS A 137 -21.32 14.93 -23.00
C LYS A 137 -21.08 13.63 -22.23
N PHE A 138 -20.85 13.71 -20.91
CA PHE A 138 -20.65 12.55 -20.04
C PHE A 138 -21.75 12.40 -18.99
N SER A 139 -22.81 13.21 -19.05
CA SER A 139 -23.90 13.19 -18.06
C SER A 139 -24.74 11.90 -18.17
N ASN A 140 -24.94 11.39 -19.39
CA ASN A 140 -25.74 10.20 -19.64
C ASN A 140 -24.96 8.89 -19.27
N PRO A 141 -25.46 8.04 -18.36
CA PRO A 141 -24.81 6.78 -17.98
C PRO A 141 -24.66 5.79 -19.14
N VAL A 142 -25.58 5.78 -20.11
CA VAL A 142 -25.51 4.90 -21.29
C VAL A 142 -24.31 5.24 -22.17
N VAL A 143 -24.02 6.54 -22.34
CA VAL A 143 -22.83 7.01 -23.08
C VAL A 143 -21.55 6.54 -22.39
N ARG A 144 -21.47 6.70 -21.07
CA ARG A 144 -20.31 6.25 -20.28
C ARG A 144 -20.11 4.73 -20.38
N ARG A 145 -21.20 3.96 -20.34
CA ARG A 145 -21.15 2.50 -20.51
C ARG A 145 -20.63 2.13 -21.91
N ALA A 146 -21.13 2.76 -22.96
CA ALA A 146 -20.69 2.51 -24.33
C ALA A 146 -19.20 2.81 -24.51
N LEU A 147 -18.71 3.96 -24.00
CA LEU A 147 -17.29 4.31 -24.05
C LEU A 147 -16.43 3.32 -23.24
N GLY A 148 -16.91 2.86 -22.09
CA GLY A 148 -16.21 1.86 -21.27
C GLY A 148 -16.02 0.51 -21.97
N MET A 149 -16.94 0.13 -22.87
CA MET A 149 -16.84 -1.10 -23.69
C MET A 149 -15.76 -1.01 -24.77
N LEU A 150 -15.28 0.18 -25.11
CA LEU A 150 -14.24 0.37 -26.13
C LEU A 150 -12.81 0.11 -25.60
N TYR A 151 -12.63 -0.04 -24.29
CA TYR A 151 -11.33 -0.32 -23.71
C TYR A 151 -10.99 -1.82 -23.77
N ASP A 152 -10.14 -2.17 -24.72
CA ASP A 152 -9.56 -3.51 -24.90
C ASP A 152 -8.45 -3.76 -23.87
N PHE A 153 -8.82 -4.37 -22.75
CA PHE A 153 -7.87 -4.70 -21.70
C PHE A 153 -7.01 -5.90 -22.06
N GLU A 154 -7.55 -6.87 -22.76
CA GLU A 154 -6.85 -8.08 -23.16
C GLU A 154 -5.65 -7.71 -24.05
N TRP A 155 -5.86 -6.79 -24.99
CA TRP A 155 -4.77 -6.20 -25.78
C TRP A 155 -3.77 -5.46 -24.91
N ALA A 156 -4.22 -4.57 -24.01
CA ALA A 156 -3.32 -3.78 -23.17
C ALA A 156 -2.49 -4.67 -22.24
N ASN A 157 -3.12 -5.64 -21.59
CA ASN A 157 -2.47 -6.59 -20.69
C ASN A 157 -1.41 -7.40 -21.42
N LYS A 158 -1.73 -7.92 -22.61
CA LYS A 158 -0.78 -8.69 -23.43
C LYS A 158 0.41 -7.85 -23.90
N ASN A 159 0.16 -6.66 -24.44
CA ASN A 159 1.19 -5.90 -25.15
C ASN A 159 1.99 -4.95 -24.25
N LEU A 160 1.39 -4.46 -23.16
CA LEU A 160 2.01 -3.47 -22.27
C LEU A 160 2.41 -4.06 -20.92
N PHE A 161 1.70 -5.09 -20.44
CA PHE A 161 1.84 -5.58 -19.07
C PHE A 161 2.22 -7.06 -18.96
N GLY A 162 2.75 -7.65 -20.03
CA GLY A 162 3.24 -9.04 -20.04
C GLY A 162 2.20 -10.10 -19.71
N GLY A 163 0.90 -9.78 -19.83
CA GLY A 163 -0.21 -10.66 -19.46
C GLY A 163 -0.36 -10.90 -17.95
N LYS A 164 0.29 -10.09 -17.10
CA LYS A 164 0.38 -10.36 -15.65
C LYS A 164 -0.76 -9.76 -14.82
N TYR A 165 -1.58 -8.89 -15.40
CA TYR A 165 -2.69 -8.26 -14.67
C TYR A 165 -4.01 -9.01 -14.91
N THR A 166 -4.94 -8.82 -13.99
CA THR A 166 -6.34 -9.25 -14.13
C THR A 166 -7.25 -8.03 -14.19
N ARG A 167 -8.35 -8.12 -14.95
CA ARG A 167 -9.25 -6.98 -15.11
C ARG A 167 -9.99 -6.71 -13.81
N THR A 168 -9.96 -5.45 -13.37
CA THR A 168 -10.83 -4.99 -12.27
C THR A 168 -12.25 -4.76 -12.78
N MET A 169 -13.21 -5.45 -12.17
CA MET A 169 -14.63 -5.50 -12.53
C MET A 169 -15.56 -5.15 -11.35
N SER A 170 -15.03 -4.97 -10.14
CA SER A 170 -15.78 -4.58 -8.94
C SER A 170 -14.96 -3.63 -8.08
N TYR A 171 -15.64 -2.70 -7.40
CA TYR A 171 -15.03 -1.83 -6.39
C TYR A 171 -14.59 -2.60 -5.13
N TRP A 172 -15.10 -3.80 -4.95
CA TRP A 172 -14.80 -4.70 -3.84
C TRP A 172 -14.24 -6.05 -4.31
N GLN A 173 -13.61 -6.08 -5.50
CA GLN A 173 -13.08 -7.31 -6.09
C GLN A 173 -12.16 -8.06 -5.10
N ASN A 174 -12.13 -9.39 -5.18
CA ASN A 174 -11.35 -10.27 -4.29
C ASN A 174 -11.73 -10.17 -2.80
N SER A 175 -12.96 -9.73 -2.49
CA SER A 175 -13.50 -9.74 -1.13
C SER A 175 -14.93 -10.26 -1.10
N GLU A 176 -15.39 -10.65 0.10
CA GLU A 176 -16.77 -11.06 0.37
C GLU A 176 -17.81 -9.96 0.07
N LEU A 177 -17.37 -8.70 -0.07
CA LEU A 177 -18.23 -7.56 -0.34
C LEU A 177 -18.53 -7.37 -1.84
N SER A 178 -17.93 -8.18 -2.71
CA SER A 178 -18.08 -8.04 -4.15
C SER A 178 -19.44 -8.54 -4.65
N ALA A 179 -20.15 -7.71 -5.41
CA ALA A 179 -21.33 -8.15 -6.18
C ALA A 179 -20.97 -8.94 -7.45
N LEU A 180 -19.69 -9.01 -7.83
CA LEU A 180 -19.27 -9.67 -9.07
C LEU A 180 -19.55 -11.18 -9.00
N GLY A 181 -20.38 -11.68 -9.91
CA GLY A 181 -20.78 -13.09 -9.93
C GLY A 181 -21.84 -13.46 -8.89
N HIS A 182 -22.34 -12.51 -8.11
CA HIS A 182 -23.33 -12.73 -7.05
C HIS A 182 -24.61 -11.93 -7.33
N PRO A 183 -25.69 -12.57 -7.81
CA PRO A 183 -26.98 -11.91 -7.95
C PRO A 183 -27.51 -11.42 -6.59
N ALA A 184 -28.19 -10.28 -6.58
CA ALA A 184 -28.76 -9.72 -5.36
C ALA A 184 -29.73 -10.72 -4.69
N GLY A 185 -29.52 -10.98 -3.40
CA GLY A 185 -30.44 -11.76 -2.57
C GLY A 185 -31.71 -10.99 -2.20
N ASP A 186 -32.66 -11.64 -1.55
CA ASP A 186 -33.96 -11.01 -1.22
C ASP A 186 -33.83 -9.79 -0.30
N ARG A 187 -32.87 -9.85 0.64
CA ARG A 187 -32.56 -8.71 1.52
C ARG A 187 -31.99 -7.53 0.72
N GLU A 188 -31.08 -7.79 -0.22
CA GLU A 188 -30.50 -6.73 -1.05
C GLU A 188 -31.55 -6.14 -2.00
N LYS A 189 -32.39 -6.98 -2.61
CA LYS A 189 -33.54 -6.51 -3.40
C LYS A 189 -34.48 -5.64 -2.59
N ALA A 190 -34.77 -6.01 -1.34
CA ALA A 190 -35.60 -5.20 -0.45
C ALA A 190 -34.96 -3.82 -0.14
N LEU A 191 -33.63 -3.76 0.01
CA LEU A 191 -32.89 -2.51 0.19
C LEU A 191 -32.88 -1.65 -1.09
N LEU A 192 -32.84 -2.28 -2.26
CA LEU A 192 -32.79 -1.61 -3.55
C LEU A 192 -34.17 -1.20 -4.09
N ALA A 193 -35.26 -1.76 -3.55
CA ALA A 193 -36.63 -1.51 -4.02
C ALA A 193 -37.03 -0.02 -4.15
N PRO A 194 -36.57 0.91 -3.30
CA PRO A 194 -36.84 2.34 -3.49
C PRO A 194 -36.10 2.99 -4.68
N TYR A 195 -35.15 2.29 -5.30
CA TYR A 195 -34.29 2.77 -6.39
C TYR A 195 -34.40 1.83 -7.62
N PRO A 196 -35.56 1.77 -8.28
CA PRO A 196 -35.82 0.86 -9.40
C PRO A 196 -35.01 1.17 -10.66
#